data_AF-A0A843D415-F1
#
_entry.id   AF-A0A843D415-F1
#
_cell.length_a   1.000
_cell.length_b   1.000
_cell.length_c   1.000
_cell.angle_alpha   90.00
_cell.angle_beta   90.00
_cell.angle_gamma   90.00
#
_symmetry.space_group_name_H-M   'P 1'
#
loop_
_entity.id
_entity.type
_entity.pdbx_description
1 polymer ?
#
loop_
_entity_poly.entity_id
_entity_poly.type
_entity_poly.pdbx_seq_one_letter_code
_entity_poly.pdbx_strand_id
1 'polypeptide(L)'
;MTPELKIDSIVREGSGRRSVTKSTSGRYVGSRIPTGKPKTIAMDATIRAAALNRTSGASKKGASKSDSQSDTDYKKALNIVVSDVREKVMERRSENSILFIVDASGSMGAQRRMSAVKGAILSLLIDAYQKRDKIGLITFRAKGAQLILPLTSDIATAQERLKKIEIGGKTPLAEGLKKGLETISAEMMKNHLTKPLLILVSDGRGNVSLSGKSPLSESIALASMIKEAKIPALVLDSEEGIVSL
;
A
#
# COMPACT_ATOMS: atom_id res chain seq x y z
N MET A 1 18.33 -11.24 -10.07
CA MET A 1 17.24 -10.58 -10.82
C MET A 1 16.27 -9.99 -9.81
N THR A 2 16.25 -8.67 -9.68
CA THR A 2 15.27 -7.95 -8.85
C THR A 2 13.88 -8.09 -9.47
N PRO A 3 12.84 -8.48 -8.72
CA PRO A 3 11.48 -8.51 -9.25
C PRO A 3 11.03 -7.07 -9.50
N GLU A 4 10.64 -6.75 -10.73
CA GLU A 4 9.96 -5.51 -11.06
C GLU A 4 8.62 -5.45 -10.32
N LEU A 5 8.48 -4.47 -9.43
CA LEU A 5 7.22 -4.15 -8.77
C LEU A 5 6.25 -3.60 -9.81
N LYS A 6 5.30 -4.44 -10.25
CA LYS A 6 4.17 -4.03 -11.10
C LYS A 6 3.40 -2.89 -10.43
N ILE A 7 3.21 -1.82 -11.19
CA ILE A 7 2.42 -0.66 -10.81
C ILE A 7 0.93 -1.05 -10.83
N ASP A 8 0.29 -1.07 -9.67
CA ASP A 8 -1.15 -1.30 -9.53
C ASP A 8 -1.95 -0.07 -10.02
N SER A 9 -3.11 -0.30 -10.64
CA SER A 9 -3.91 0.69 -11.37
C SER A 9 -4.91 1.47 -10.51
N ILE A 10 -4.90 1.25 -9.19
CA ILE A 10 -5.89 1.81 -8.26
C ILE A 10 -5.46 3.20 -7.78
N VAL A 11 -6.31 4.21 -7.99
CA VAL A 11 -6.14 5.60 -7.55
C VAL A 11 -6.41 5.71 -6.03
N ARG A 12 -5.44 6.19 -5.25
CA ARG A 12 -5.49 6.34 -3.79
C ARG A 12 -4.67 7.58 -3.34
N GLU A 13 -5.25 8.44 -2.53
CA GLU A 13 -4.72 9.68 -1.89
C GLU A 13 -3.73 9.64 -0.68
N GLY A 14 -2.64 8.86 -0.59
CA GLY A 14 -1.77 8.84 0.64
C GLY A 14 -0.32 9.28 0.54
N SER A 15 0.39 9.38 1.70
CA SER A 15 1.78 9.85 1.85
C SER A 15 2.77 8.79 2.44
N GLY A 16 3.78 8.35 1.69
CA GLY A 16 4.81 7.34 2.03
C GLY A 16 5.73 7.01 0.84
N ARG A 17 7.02 6.73 1.04
CA ARG A 17 8.06 7.06 0.02
C ARG A 17 8.32 6.02 -1.08
N ARG A 18 7.78 4.81 -1.00
CA ARG A 18 8.08 3.70 -1.94
C ARG A 18 7.12 3.58 -3.10
N SER A 19 5.82 3.76 -2.85
CA SER A 19 4.79 3.42 -3.82
C SER A 19 4.16 4.67 -4.39
N VAL A 20 4.40 4.95 -5.66
CA VAL A 20 3.70 6.02 -6.35
C VAL A 20 2.28 5.56 -6.65
N THR A 21 1.29 6.32 -6.18
CA THR A 21 -0.11 6.04 -6.45
C THR A 21 -0.77 7.29 -7.02
N LYS A 22 -1.58 7.11 -8.06
CA LYS A 22 -2.41 8.18 -8.60
C LYS A 22 -3.34 8.66 -7.50
N SER A 23 -3.49 9.95 -7.33
CA SER A 23 -4.29 10.55 -6.27
C SER A 23 -5.06 11.76 -6.81
N THR A 24 -6.04 12.23 -6.06
CA THR A 24 -6.70 13.53 -6.32
C THR A 24 -5.90 14.71 -5.75
N SER A 25 -4.93 14.43 -4.87
CA SER A 25 -4.11 15.38 -4.14
C SER A 25 -2.65 14.91 -4.10
N GLY A 26 -1.68 15.80 -4.23
CA GLY A 26 -0.25 15.43 -4.21
C GLY A 26 0.58 16.22 -5.22
N ARG A 27 1.70 15.64 -5.63
CA ARG A 27 2.57 16.26 -6.63
C ARG A 27 1.88 16.16 -7.98
N TYR A 28 1.74 17.28 -8.68
CA TYR A 28 1.31 17.29 -10.08
C TYR A 28 2.40 16.69 -10.96
N VAL A 29 2.07 15.64 -11.73
CA VAL A 29 3.07 14.89 -12.53
C VAL A 29 2.76 14.85 -14.01
N GLY A 30 1.54 15.20 -14.39
CA GLY A 30 1.08 15.16 -15.76
C GLY A 30 -0.41 15.41 -15.85
N SER A 31 -0.96 15.26 -17.04
CA SER A 31 -2.37 15.49 -17.28
C SER A 31 -2.97 14.41 -18.16
N ARG A 32 -4.30 14.28 -18.15
CA ARG A 32 -5.05 13.32 -18.97
C ARG A 32 -6.29 13.96 -19.59
N ILE A 33 -6.85 13.31 -20.61
CA ILE A 33 -8.18 13.65 -21.12
C ILE A 33 -9.22 13.17 -20.10
N PRO A 34 -10.16 14.01 -19.64
CA PRO A 34 -11.23 13.59 -18.74
C PRO A 34 -12.16 12.59 -19.43
N THR A 35 -12.53 11.49 -18.75
CA THR A 35 -13.54 10.53 -19.22
C THR A 35 -14.97 10.91 -18.79
N GLY A 36 -15.12 12.06 -18.13
CA GLY A 36 -16.36 12.59 -17.58
C GLY A 36 -16.14 14.02 -17.06
N LYS A 37 -16.98 14.50 -16.12
CA LYS A 37 -16.77 15.83 -15.53
C LYS A 37 -15.43 15.88 -14.78
N PRO A 38 -14.48 16.75 -15.15
CA PRO A 38 -13.17 16.79 -14.53
C PRO A 38 -13.27 17.23 -13.07
N LYS A 39 -12.59 16.52 -12.17
CA LYS A 39 -12.52 16.91 -10.75
C LYS A 39 -11.53 18.05 -10.52
N THR A 40 -10.50 18.12 -11.37
CA THR A 40 -9.45 19.14 -11.33
C THR A 40 -9.05 19.54 -12.76
N ILE A 41 -8.51 20.75 -12.95
CA ILE A 41 -8.09 21.25 -14.27
C ILE A 41 -6.58 21.45 -14.28
N ALA A 42 -5.89 20.82 -15.24
CA ALA A 42 -4.48 21.06 -15.54
C ALA A 42 -4.38 22.27 -16.48
N MET A 43 -4.23 23.46 -15.90
CA MET A 43 -4.28 24.72 -16.65
C MET A 43 -3.22 24.80 -17.76
N ASP A 44 -1.97 24.44 -17.45
CA ASP A 44 -0.84 24.39 -18.37
C ASP A 44 -1.12 23.47 -19.57
N ALA A 45 -1.62 22.27 -19.31
CA ALA A 45 -1.91 21.29 -20.35
C ALA A 45 -3.16 21.63 -21.16
N THR A 46 -4.16 22.25 -20.52
CA THR A 46 -5.38 22.75 -21.19
C THR A 46 -5.05 23.90 -22.12
N ILE A 47 -4.25 24.86 -21.66
CA ILE A 47 -3.76 25.97 -22.49
C ILE A 47 -2.93 25.45 -23.66
N ARG A 48 -2.04 24.48 -23.41
CA ARG A 48 -1.23 23.85 -24.46
C ARG A 48 -2.08 23.12 -25.51
N ALA A 49 -3.10 22.39 -25.09
CA ALA A 49 -4.02 21.70 -25.99
C ALA A 49 -4.82 22.70 -26.84
N ALA A 50 -5.35 23.75 -26.23
CA ALA A 50 -6.06 24.82 -26.92
C ALA A 50 -5.16 25.53 -27.95
N ALA A 51 -3.89 25.78 -27.61
CA ALA A 51 -2.93 26.38 -28.53
C ALA A 51 -2.63 25.49 -29.75
N LEU A 52 -2.43 24.19 -29.55
CA LEU A 52 -2.16 23.22 -30.63
C LEU A 52 -3.35 23.05 -31.58
N ASN A 53 -4.59 23.07 -31.06
CA ASN A 53 -5.77 22.96 -31.90
C ASN A 53 -5.95 24.15 -32.85
N ARG A 54 -5.39 25.33 -32.50
CA ARG A 54 -5.37 26.48 -33.41
C ARG A 54 -4.42 26.28 -34.58
N THR A 55 -3.22 25.75 -34.36
CA THR A 55 -2.25 25.53 -35.45
C THR A 55 -2.73 24.46 -36.43
N SER A 56 -3.40 23.42 -35.93
CA SER A 56 -3.94 22.32 -36.74
C SER A 56 -5.22 22.72 -37.50
N GLY A 57 -6.03 23.64 -36.95
CA GLY A 57 -7.23 24.17 -37.61
C GLY A 57 -6.98 25.38 -38.53
N ALA A 58 -5.95 26.18 -38.27
CA ALA A 58 -5.62 27.38 -39.05
C ALA A 58 -5.09 27.10 -40.46
N SER A 59 -4.71 25.85 -40.77
CA SER A 59 -4.35 25.47 -42.15
C SER A 59 -5.54 25.17 -43.07
N LYS A 60 -6.81 25.32 -42.63
CA LYS A 60 -7.96 24.97 -43.48
C LYS A 60 -9.04 26.02 -43.75
N LYS A 61 -9.08 27.20 -43.11
CA LYS A 61 -9.99 28.28 -43.54
C LYS A 61 -9.43 29.68 -43.26
N GLY A 62 -9.02 30.36 -44.33
CA GLY A 62 -9.08 31.82 -44.47
C GLY A 62 -8.11 32.64 -43.63
N ALA A 63 -6.87 32.77 -44.10
CA ALA A 63 -6.04 33.93 -43.80
C ALA A 63 -6.64 35.18 -44.48
N SER A 64 -7.70 35.75 -43.91
CA SER A 64 -8.16 37.07 -44.31
C SER A 64 -7.24 38.10 -43.67
N LYS A 65 -6.39 38.70 -44.52
CA LYS A 65 -5.72 39.97 -44.26
C LYS A 65 -6.79 41.01 -43.92
N SER A 66 -6.64 41.68 -42.77
CA SER A 66 -7.20 43.01 -42.59
C SER A 66 -6.18 43.85 -41.83
N ASP A 67 -5.54 44.75 -42.58
CA ASP A 67 -4.90 45.96 -42.08
C ASP A 67 -5.84 46.68 -41.12
N SER A 68 -5.35 47.00 -39.92
CA SER A 68 -5.69 48.21 -39.16
C SER A 68 -4.90 48.20 -37.84
N GLN A 69 -4.02 49.17 -37.74
CA GLN A 69 -2.96 49.33 -36.77
C GLN A 69 -3.45 50.22 -35.63
N SER A 70 -4.01 49.61 -34.57
CA SER A 70 -4.13 50.16 -33.20
C SER A 70 -4.99 49.22 -32.34
N ASP A 71 -4.52 48.88 -31.14
CA ASP A 71 -5.25 48.22 -30.03
C ASP A 71 -5.59 46.71 -30.09
N THR A 72 -5.04 45.92 -31.02
CA THR A 72 -5.50 44.52 -31.26
C THR A 72 -4.63 43.39 -30.70
N ASP A 73 -3.69 43.63 -29.78
CA ASP A 73 -2.87 42.55 -29.20
C ASP A 73 -3.69 41.57 -28.34
N TYR A 74 -4.81 42.02 -27.77
CA TYR A 74 -5.72 41.16 -27.01
C TYR A 74 -6.63 40.28 -27.89
N LYS A 75 -6.69 40.54 -29.21
CA LYS A 75 -7.63 39.87 -30.14
C LYS A 75 -7.12 38.54 -30.69
N LYS A 76 -5.91 38.09 -30.31
CA LYS A 76 -5.46 36.69 -30.43
C LYS A 76 -5.84 35.83 -29.22
N ALA A 77 -6.91 36.19 -28.49
CA ALA A 77 -7.39 35.45 -27.33
C ALA A 77 -7.47 33.94 -27.59
N LEU A 78 -6.90 33.14 -26.68
CA LEU A 78 -6.91 31.68 -26.70
C LEU A 78 -8.34 31.19 -26.52
N ASN A 79 -8.95 30.64 -27.58
CA ASN A 79 -10.27 30.01 -27.48
C ASN A 79 -10.12 28.61 -26.89
N ILE A 80 -10.48 28.43 -25.63
CA ILE A 80 -10.43 27.14 -24.94
C ILE A 80 -11.80 26.48 -25.07
N VAL A 81 -11.85 25.31 -25.71
CA VAL A 81 -13.06 24.50 -25.82
C VAL A 81 -13.03 23.31 -24.86
N VAL A 82 -14.18 22.67 -24.62
CA VAL A 82 -14.31 21.55 -23.67
C VAL A 82 -13.36 20.40 -24.00
N SER A 83 -13.07 20.14 -25.28
CA SER A 83 -12.12 19.10 -25.72
C SER A 83 -10.66 19.41 -25.40
N ASP A 84 -10.33 20.68 -25.12
CA ASP A 84 -8.99 21.09 -24.68
C ASP A 84 -8.77 20.82 -23.20
N VAL A 85 -9.84 20.69 -22.42
CA VAL A 85 -9.75 20.51 -20.97
C VAL A 85 -8.96 19.23 -20.67
N ARG A 86 -7.94 19.42 -19.83
CA ARG A 86 -7.11 18.34 -19.29
C ARG A 86 -7.33 18.25 -17.78
N GLU A 87 -7.46 17.03 -17.27
CA GLU A 87 -7.55 16.77 -15.84
C GLU A 87 -6.14 16.55 -15.26
N LYS A 88 -5.86 17.08 -14.06
CA LYS A 88 -4.57 16.86 -13.40
C LYS A 88 -4.41 15.39 -13.05
N VAL A 89 -3.26 14.82 -13.37
CA VAL A 89 -2.77 13.58 -12.79
C VAL A 89 -1.85 13.95 -11.65
N MET A 90 -2.30 13.70 -10.44
CA MET A 90 -1.48 13.86 -9.25
C MET A 90 -0.97 12.50 -8.79
N GLU A 91 0.25 12.51 -8.27
CA GLU A 91 0.84 11.38 -7.60
C GLU A 91 1.09 11.73 -6.15
N ARG A 92 0.68 10.82 -5.29
CA ARG A 92 1.08 10.81 -3.90
C ARG A 92 1.70 9.45 -3.61
N ARG A 93 2.61 9.50 -2.67
CA ARG A 93 3.55 8.44 -2.35
C ARG A 93 2.82 7.61 -1.28
N SER A 94 2.70 6.29 -1.27
CA SER A 94 1.95 5.53 -0.23
C SER A 94 2.88 4.85 0.78
N GLU A 95 2.48 4.83 2.04
CA GLU A 95 3.19 4.09 3.11
C GLU A 95 2.80 2.61 3.03
N ASN A 96 3.74 1.70 3.31
CA ASN A 96 3.42 0.29 3.50
C ASN A 96 3.07 0.05 4.98
N SER A 97 2.01 -0.73 5.23
CA SER A 97 1.70 -1.27 6.55
C SER A 97 1.97 -2.76 6.55
N ILE A 98 3.11 -3.16 7.10
CA ILE A 98 3.55 -4.55 7.14
C ILE A 98 3.24 -5.11 8.52
N LEU A 99 2.40 -6.13 8.59
CA LEU A 99 2.02 -6.77 9.84
C LEU A 99 2.53 -8.21 9.87
N PHE A 100 3.46 -8.47 10.78
CA PHE A 100 3.97 -9.79 11.07
C PHE A 100 3.01 -10.54 11.98
N ILE A 101 2.69 -11.78 11.64
CA ILE A 101 1.98 -12.74 12.47
C ILE A 101 2.96 -13.88 12.72
N VAL A 102 3.50 -13.99 13.92
CA VAL A 102 4.63 -14.89 14.21
C VAL A 102 4.21 -15.94 15.22
N ASP A 103 4.48 -17.20 14.91
CA ASP A 103 4.35 -18.28 15.87
C ASP A 103 5.40 -18.09 16.98
N ALA A 104 4.94 -18.12 18.23
CA ALA A 104 5.81 -18.09 19.40
C ALA A 104 5.71 -19.38 20.22
N SER A 105 5.34 -20.49 19.57
CA SER A 105 5.35 -21.84 20.13
C SER A 105 6.76 -22.33 20.49
N GLY A 106 6.84 -23.47 21.19
CA GLY A 106 8.13 -24.01 21.65
C GLY A 106 9.14 -24.31 20.53
N SER A 107 8.69 -24.72 19.34
CA SER A 107 9.56 -24.99 18.18
C SER A 107 10.28 -23.74 17.68
N MET A 108 9.70 -22.55 17.87
CA MET A 108 10.30 -21.27 17.50
C MET A 108 11.43 -20.83 18.44
N GLY A 109 11.49 -21.42 19.64
CA GLY A 109 12.59 -21.25 20.60
C GLY A 109 13.77 -22.16 20.29
N ALA A 110 13.51 -23.31 19.68
CA ALA A 110 14.55 -24.21 19.21
C ALA A 110 15.37 -23.53 18.10
N GLN A 111 16.68 -23.80 18.07
CA GLN A 111 17.59 -23.33 17.00
C GLN A 111 17.66 -21.80 16.78
N ARG A 112 17.32 -20.98 17.79
CA ARG A 112 17.40 -19.50 17.72
C ARG A 112 16.51 -18.87 16.62
N ARG A 113 15.48 -19.56 16.13
CA ARG A 113 14.59 -19.06 15.05
C ARG A 113 13.90 -17.75 15.43
N MET A 114 13.29 -17.69 16.62
CA MET A 114 12.66 -16.47 17.11
C MET A 114 13.67 -15.31 17.23
N SER A 115 14.92 -15.58 17.62
CA SER A 115 15.96 -14.54 17.65
C SER A 115 16.27 -14.01 16.26
N ALA A 116 16.31 -14.88 15.24
CA ALA A 116 16.46 -14.46 13.84
C ALA A 116 15.26 -13.62 13.37
N VAL A 117 14.03 -14.02 13.71
CA VAL A 117 12.81 -13.24 13.38
C VAL A 117 12.82 -11.87 14.04
N LYS A 118 13.15 -11.78 15.34
CA LYS A 118 13.29 -10.49 16.04
C LYS A 118 14.35 -9.60 15.39
N GLY A 119 15.50 -10.17 15.01
CA GLY A 119 16.57 -9.46 14.30
C GLY A 119 16.14 -8.97 12.91
N ALA A 120 15.41 -9.79 12.16
CA ALA A 120 14.87 -9.43 10.85
C ALA A 120 13.83 -8.29 10.96
N ILE A 121 12.90 -8.39 11.91
CA ILE A 121 11.89 -7.34 12.16
C ILE A 121 12.59 -6.04 12.56
N LEU A 122 13.62 -6.08 13.43
CA LEU A 122 14.37 -4.88 13.80
C LEU A 122 15.09 -4.26 12.61
N SER A 123 15.72 -5.09 11.77
CA SER A 123 16.39 -4.62 10.55
C SER A 123 15.40 -3.98 9.58
N LEU A 124 14.22 -4.59 9.43
CA LEU A 124 13.14 -4.03 8.63
C LEU A 124 12.58 -2.73 9.23
N LEU A 125 12.50 -2.59 10.56
CA LEU A 125 12.08 -1.37 11.22
C LEU A 125 13.04 -0.21 10.93
N ILE A 126 14.35 -0.48 10.93
CA ILE A 126 15.38 0.51 10.57
C ILE A 126 15.22 0.94 9.11
N ASP A 127 15.01 0.00 8.18
CA ASP A 127 14.74 0.31 6.77
C ASP A 127 13.40 1.06 6.57
N ALA A 128 12.36 0.63 7.28
CA ALA A 128 11.02 1.19 7.23
C ALA A 128 10.98 2.63 7.76
N TYR A 129 11.74 2.94 8.81
CA TYR A 129 11.83 4.31 9.36
C TYR A 129 12.28 5.31 8.30
N GLN A 130 13.29 4.97 7.50
CA GLN A 130 13.79 5.84 6.43
C GLN A 130 12.73 6.07 5.34
N LYS A 131 11.86 5.08 5.11
CA LYS A 131 10.91 5.04 4.00
C LYS A 131 9.48 5.43 4.40
N ARG A 132 9.28 5.71 5.69
CA ARG A 132 7.97 5.99 6.33
C ARG A 132 6.98 4.83 6.14
N ASP A 133 7.47 3.60 6.26
CA ASP A 133 6.62 2.41 6.36
C ASP A 133 6.32 2.13 7.84
N LYS A 134 5.21 1.47 8.13
CA LYS A 134 4.82 1.02 9.47
C LYS A 134 4.97 -0.48 9.58
N ILE A 135 5.49 -0.93 10.71
CA ILE A 135 5.63 -2.35 11.02
C ILE A 135 4.86 -2.66 12.30
N GLY A 136 4.07 -3.74 12.24
CA GLY A 136 3.36 -4.31 13.38
C GLY A 136 3.77 -5.77 13.57
N LEU A 137 3.53 -6.29 14.78
CA LEU A 137 3.82 -7.65 15.15
C LEU A 137 2.74 -8.20 16.07
N ILE A 138 2.16 -9.32 15.66
CA ILE A 138 1.31 -10.19 16.44
C ILE A 138 2.08 -11.47 16.69
N THR A 139 2.06 -11.96 17.93
CA THR A 139 2.55 -13.29 18.26
C THR A 139 1.40 -14.14 18.73
N PHE A 140 1.37 -15.40 18.34
CA PHE A 140 0.37 -16.34 18.82
C PHE A 140 1.06 -17.53 19.49
N ARG A 141 0.52 -17.94 20.64
CA ARG A 141 1.01 -19.06 21.45
C ARG A 141 -0.05 -19.56 22.40
N ALA A 142 0.14 -20.78 22.91
CA ALA A 142 -0.74 -21.40 23.90
C ALA A 142 -2.23 -21.40 23.47
N LYS A 143 -3.03 -20.45 23.95
CA LYS A 143 -4.48 -20.35 23.72
C LYS A 143 -4.91 -19.08 22.98
N GLY A 144 -3.99 -18.23 22.51
CA GLY A 144 -4.41 -16.99 21.85
C GLY A 144 -3.32 -16.24 21.09
N ALA A 145 -3.71 -15.10 20.54
CA ALA A 145 -2.86 -14.16 19.82
C ALA A 145 -2.79 -12.81 20.53
N GLN A 146 -1.59 -12.23 20.57
CA GLN A 146 -1.32 -10.95 21.22
C GLN A 146 -0.69 -9.99 20.23
N LEU A 147 -1.21 -8.76 20.18
CA LEU A 147 -0.58 -7.65 19.47
C LEU A 147 0.59 -7.13 20.32
N ILE A 148 1.81 -7.51 19.94
CA ILE A 148 3.03 -7.07 20.62
C ILE A 148 3.37 -5.65 20.18
N LEU A 149 3.43 -5.43 18.87
CA LEU A 149 3.77 -4.14 18.28
C LEU A 149 2.58 -3.65 17.44
N PRO A 150 1.89 -2.56 17.83
CA PRO A 150 0.98 -1.89 16.91
C PRO A 150 1.77 -1.38 15.70
N LEU A 151 1.10 -1.21 14.55
CA LEU A 151 1.73 -0.64 13.35
C LEU A 151 2.37 0.71 13.67
N THR A 152 3.69 0.73 13.71
CA THR A 152 4.49 1.88 14.14
C THR A 152 5.74 2.05 13.29
N SER A 153 6.26 3.26 13.27
CA SER A 153 7.59 3.59 12.75
C SER A 153 8.60 3.92 13.87
N ASP A 154 8.18 3.84 15.14
CA ASP A 154 9.05 4.09 16.29
C ASP A 154 9.92 2.86 16.62
N ILE A 155 11.21 2.99 16.30
CA ILE A 155 12.22 1.97 16.54
C ILE A 155 12.44 1.72 18.03
N ALA A 156 12.45 2.77 18.87
CA ALA A 156 12.77 2.64 20.29
C ALA A 156 11.68 1.84 21.02
N THR A 157 10.41 2.20 20.80
CA THR A 157 9.27 1.45 21.33
C THR A 157 9.28 0.00 20.81
N ALA A 158 9.59 -0.20 19.53
CA ALA A 158 9.64 -1.54 18.96
C ALA A 158 10.72 -2.43 19.59
N GLN A 159 11.93 -1.89 19.78
CA GLN A 159 13.03 -2.61 20.45
C GLN A 159 12.66 -3.07 21.85
N GLU A 160 12.03 -2.20 22.65
CA GLU A 160 11.63 -2.55 24.01
C GLU A 160 10.58 -3.67 24.02
N ARG A 161 9.60 -3.60 23.12
CA ARG A 161 8.53 -4.59 23.04
C ARG A 161 9.01 -5.95 22.50
N LEU A 162 9.92 -5.95 21.52
CA LEU A 162 10.50 -7.18 20.97
C LEU A 162 11.29 -7.98 22.01
N LYS A 163 11.97 -7.31 22.95
CA LYS A 163 12.70 -7.95 24.06
C LYS A 163 11.75 -8.75 24.97
N LYS A 164 10.51 -8.30 25.14
CA LYS A 164 9.51 -8.89 26.04
C LYS A 164 8.75 -10.08 25.43
N ILE A 165 9.00 -10.43 24.16
CA ILE A 165 8.35 -11.59 23.54
C ILE A 165 8.92 -12.86 24.16
N GLU A 166 8.04 -13.57 24.84
CA GLU A 166 8.26 -14.90 25.38
C GLU A 166 7.86 -15.99 24.38
N ILE A 167 8.49 -17.16 24.52
CA ILE A 167 8.30 -18.31 23.62
C ILE A 167 7.77 -19.49 24.45
N GLY A 168 6.91 -20.31 23.85
CA GLY A 168 6.45 -21.57 24.42
C GLY A 168 4.96 -21.81 24.25
N GLY A 169 4.54 -23.05 24.53
CA GLY A 169 3.14 -23.47 24.40
C GLY A 169 2.77 -23.94 22.99
N LYS A 170 1.46 -24.07 22.76
CA LYS A 170 0.87 -24.55 21.51
C LYS A 170 0.75 -23.46 20.44
N THR A 171 0.29 -23.84 19.25
CA THR A 171 0.25 -23.01 18.04
C THR A 171 -1.19 -22.71 17.61
N PRO A 172 -1.87 -21.69 18.18
CA PRO A 172 -3.22 -21.28 17.77
C PRO A 172 -3.18 -20.39 16.52
N LEU A 173 -2.88 -20.99 15.37
CA LEU A 173 -2.70 -20.29 14.09
C LEU A 173 -3.91 -19.45 13.68
N ALA A 174 -5.11 -20.01 13.79
CA ALA A 174 -6.33 -19.32 13.42
C ALA A 174 -6.58 -18.07 14.30
N GLU A 175 -6.18 -18.07 15.58
CA GLU A 175 -6.26 -16.84 16.42
C GLU A 175 -5.30 -15.76 15.91
N GLY A 176 -4.09 -16.17 15.51
CA GLY A 176 -3.11 -15.28 14.89
C GLY A 176 -3.64 -14.64 13.61
N LEU A 177 -4.20 -15.43 12.71
CA LEU A 177 -4.78 -14.97 11.45
C LEU A 177 -5.99 -14.05 11.67
N LYS A 178 -6.90 -14.41 12.57
CA LYS A 178 -8.06 -13.59 12.92
C LYS A 178 -7.62 -12.23 13.45
N LYS A 179 -6.69 -12.20 14.41
CA LYS A 179 -6.16 -10.96 14.97
C LYS A 179 -5.42 -10.13 13.92
N GLY A 180 -4.70 -10.79 13.02
CA GLY A 180 -4.03 -10.17 11.89
C GLY A 180 -5.01 -9.44 10.96
N LEU A 181 -6.06 -10.14 10.54
CA LEU A 181 -7.11 -9.59 9.69
C LEU A 181 -7.81 -8.40 10.35
N GLU A 182 -8.19 -8.51 11.62
CA GLU A 182 -8.78 -7.40 12.40
C GLU A 182 -7.86 -6.17 12.43
N THR A 183 -6.58 -6.38 12.74
CA THR A 183 -5.60 -5.30 12.93
C THR A 183 -5.29 -4.57 11.63
N ILE A 184 -5.04 -5.32 10.54
CA ILE A 184 -4.70 -4.72 9.25
C ILE A 184 -5.92 -4.04 8.63
N SER A 185 -7.12 -4.61 8.78
CA SER A 185 -8.36 -3.99 8.31
C SER A 185 -8.63 -2.67 9.04
N ALA A 186 -8.38 -2.61 10.35
CA ALA A 186 -8.48 -1.37 11.11
C ALA A 186 -7.51 -0.29 10.60
N GLU A 187 -6.27 -0.64 10.27
CA GLU A 187 -5.33 0.31 9.67
C GLU A 187 -5.77 0.76 8.28
N MET A 188 -6.29 -0.14 7.45
CA MET A 188 -6.81 0.21 6.12
C MET A 188 -8.03 1.14 6.20
N MET A 189 -8.88 0.99 7.22
CA MET A 189 -9.99 1.92 7.48
C MET A 189 -9.48 3.29 7.94
N LYS A 190 -8.46 3.33 8.80
CA LYS A 190 -7.85 4.57 9.29
C LYS A 190 -7.09 5.31 8.19
N ASN A 191 -6.39 4.57 7.33
CA ASN A 191 -5.61 5.09 6.23
C ASN A 191 -5.83 4.23 4.97
N HIS A 192 -6.81 4.61 4.15
CA HIS A 192 -7.25 3.89 2.93
C HIS A 192 -6.19 3.80 1.81
N LEU A 193 -4.98 4.23 2.10
CA LEU A 193 -3.90 4.56 1.18
C LEU A 193 -2.66 3.78 1.50
N THR A 194 -2.62 3.23 2.72
CA THR A 194 -1.60 2.28 3.09
C THR A 194 -1.67 1.09 2.16
N LYS A 195 -0.50 0.55 1.82
CA LYS A 195 -0.41 -0.75 1.16
C LYS A 195 -0.22 -1.82 2.24
N PRO A 196 -1.25 -2.61 2.55
CA PRO A 196 -1.15 -3.65 3.56
C PRO A 196 -0.31 -4.81 3.04
N LEU A 197 0.45 -5.44 3.94
CA LEU A 197 1.10 -6.73 3.70
C LEU A 197 1.05 -7.53 5.00
N LEU A 198 0.43 -8.72 4.94
CA LEU A 198 0.50 -9.69 6.02
C LEU A 198 1.67 -10.64 5.81
N ILE A 199 2.47 -10.88 6.84
CA ILE A 199 3.56 -11.86 6.80
C ILE A 199 3.35 -12.84 7.94
N LEU A 200 2.93 -14.07 7.61
CA LEU A 200 2.85 -15.16 8.56
C LEU A 200 4.22 -15.84 8.66
N VAL A 201 4.70 -16.09 9.88
CA VAL A 201 5.92 -16.85 10.15
C VAL A 201 5.59 -17.99 11.08
N SER A 202 5.65 -19.23 10.60
CA SER A 202 5.27 -20.42 11.37
C SER A 202 5.86 -21.67 10.72
N ASP A 203 6.05 -22.74 11.50
CA ASP A 203 6.40 -24.08 11.02
C ASP A 203 5.18 -24.88 10.49
N GLY A 204 4.02 -24.22 10.33
CA GLY A 204 2.81 -24.81 9.74
C GLY A 204 2.04 -25.78 10.65
N ARG A 205 2.52 -26.05 11.88
CA ARG A 205 1.91 -27.04 12.79
C ARG A 205 0.79 -26.41 13.63
N GLY A 206 -0.33 -26.08 12.99
CA GLY A 206 -1.53 -25.55 13.65
C GLY A 206 -2.22 -26.60 14.53
N ASN A 207 -1.90 -26.62 15.83
CA ASN A 207 -2.31 -27.69 16.75
C ASN A 207 -3.45 -27.29 17.72
N VAL A 208 -4.07 -26.11 17.56
CA VAL A 208 -5.13 -25.59 18.45
C VAL A 208 -6.27 -24.98 17.65
N SER A 209 -7.50 -25.35 18.04
CA SER A 209 -8.76 -24.89 17.43
C SER A 209 -9.36 -23.69 18.18
N LEU A 210 -9.98 -22.77 17.44
CA LEU A 210 -10.78 -21.64 17.92
C LEU A 210 -12.18 -22.06 18.38
N SER A 211 -12.85 -22.97 17.65
CA SER A 211 -14.27 -23.30 17.83
C SER A 211 -14.55 -24.77 18.12
N GLY A 212 -13.49 -25.56 18.40
CA GLY A 212 -13.59 -27.02 18.58
C GLY A 212 -13.65 -27.81 17.28
N LYS A 213 -13.57 -27.14 16.11
CA LYS A 213 -13.42 -27.75 14.79
C LYS A 213 -11.95 -28.11 14.50
N SER A 214 -11.68 -28.76 13.37
CA SER A 214 -10.30 -28.98 12.93
C SER A 214 -9.52 -27.64 12.86
N PRO A 215 -8.39 -27.47 13.58
CA PRO A 215 -7.58 -26.26 13.55
C PRO A 215 -7.20 -25.78 12.13
N LEU A 216 -7.02 -26.75 11.23
CA LEU A 216 -6.66 -26.51 9.85
C LEU A 216 -7.82 -25.87 9.06
N SER A 217 -9.05 -26.36 9.23
CA SER A 217 -10.20 -25.83 8.48
C SER A 217 -10.54 -24.40 8.86
N GLU A 218 -10.38 -24.04 10.13
CA GLU A 218 -10.54 -22.66 10.61
C GLU A 218 -9.46 -21.73 10.05
N SER A 219 -8.22 -22.20 10.00
CA SER A 219 -7.10 -21.45 9.41
C SER A 219 -7.32 -21.19 7.92
N ILE A 220 -7.84 -22.19 7.18
CA ILE A 220 -8.19 -22.07 5.76
C ILE A 220 -9.33 -21.07 5.56
N ALA A 221 -10.37 -21.11 6.39
CA ALA A 221 -11.48 -20.17 6.30
C ALA A 221 -11.00 -18.71 6.47
N LEU A 222 -10.14 -18.45 7.46
CA LEU A 222 -9.56 -17.12 7.67
C LEU A 222 -8.64 -16.70 6.51
N ALA A 223 -7.86 -17.62 5.94
CA ALA A 223 -7.07 -17.35 4.75
C ALA A 223 -7.95 -16.94 3.55
N SER A 224 -9.13 -17.58 3.38
CA SER A 224 -10.10 -17.17 2.36
C SER A 224 -10.59 -15.74 2.59
N MET A 225 -10.91 -15.37 3.83
CA MET A 225 -11.35 -14.01 4.17
C MET A 225 -10.25 -12.97 3.88
N ILE A 226 -8.98 -13.29 4.17
CA ILE A 226 -7.83 -12.42 3.84
C ILE A 226 -7.73 -12.21 2.33
N LYS A 227 -7.91 -13.28 1.55
CA LYS A 227 -7.89 -13.23 0.07
C LYS A 227 -9.06 -12.41 -0.48
N GLU A 228 -10.27 -12.60 0.04
CA GLU A 228 -11.46 -11.84 -0.34
C GLU A 228 -11.32 -10.34 -0.02
N ALA A 229 -10.68 -10.02 1.10
CA ALA A 229 -10.32 -8.65 1.49
C ALA A 229 -9.21 -8.03 0.60
N LYS A 230 -8.65 -8.81 -0.35
CA LYS A 230 -7.57 -8.39 -1.26
C LYS A 230 -6.32 -7.90 -0.53
N ILE A 231 -6.01 -8.52 0.61
CA ILE A 231 -4.82 -8.21 1.40
C ILE A 231 -3.69 -9.14 0.93
N PRO A 232 -2.59 -8.61 0.38
CA PRO A 232 -1.42 -9.41 0.06
C PRO A 232 -0.88 -10.11 1.31
N ALA A 233 -0.58 -11.40 1.18
CA ALA A 233 -0.06 -12.22 2.26
C ALA A 233 1.18 -13.00 1.81
N LEU A 234 2.14 -13.16 2.72
CA LEU A 234 3.34 -13.98 2.54
C LEU A 234 3.44 -14.96 3.71
N VAL A 235 3.78 -16.21 3.44
CA VAL A 235 4.07 -17.21 4.48
C VAL A 235 5.56 -17.51 4.45
N LEU A 236 6.18 -17.42 5.62
CA LEU A 236 7.56 -17.80 5.85
C LEU A 236 7.54 -19.06 6.67
N ASP A 237 7.89 -20.17 6.04
CA ASP A 237 8.16 -21.39 6.77
C ASP A 237 9.51 -21.24 7.49
N SER A 238 9.47 -21.50 8.80
CA SER A 238 10.67 -21.47 9.63
C SER A 238 11.63 -22.64 9.36
N GLU A 239 11.20 -23.66 8.59
CA GLU A 239 11.99 -24.84 8.24
C GLU A 239 12.42 -24.87 6.75
N GLU A 240 11.54 -24.55 5.79
CA GLU A 240 11.84 -24.69 4.35
C GLU A 240 11.96 -23.37 3.54
N GLY A 241 11.70 -22.19 4.13
CA GLY A 241 11.88 -20.89 3.48
C GLY A 241 10.58 -20.18 3.04
N ILE A 242 10.62 -19.40 1.96
CA ILE A 242 9.53 -18.47 1.57
C ILE A 242 8.45 -19.16 0.73
N VAL A 243 7.18 -19.06 1.14
CA VAL A 243 5.99 -19.55 0.40
C VAL A 243 4.98 -18.41 0.21
N SER A 244 4.60 -18.08 -1.03
CA SER A 244 3.57 -17.07 -1.31
C SER A 244 2.17 -17.71 -1.42
N LEU A 245 1.16 -17.09 -0.80
CA LEU A 245 -0.25 -17.53 -0.83
C LEU A 245 -1.11 -16.67 -1.77
#